data_AF-A0A349GRR0-F1
#
_entry.id   AF-A0A349GRR0-F1
#
_cell.length_a   1.000
_cell.length_b   1.000
_cell.length_c   1.000
_cell.angle_alpha   90.00
_cell.angle_beta   90.00
_cell.angle_gamma   90.00
#
_symmetry.space_group_name_H-M   'P 1'
#
loop_
_entity.id
_entity.type
_entity.pdbx_description
1 polymer ?
#
loop_
_entity_poly.entity_id
_entity_poly.type
_entity_poly.pdbx_seq_one_letter_code
_entity_poly.pdbx_strand_id
1 'polypeptide(L)'
;MINKFVKLSKLVRAFDFNVIYEGLDNLERKILLPTVHRVGAELTGFLIEGDELNKQLHILGTEEMRYIDSLDPEIRKSRLKKYFSYN
;
A
#
# COMPACT_ATOMS: atom_id res chain seq x y z
N MET A 1 -14.60 -17.72 -14.38
CA MET A 1 -14.25 -16.31 -14.65
C MET A 1 -12.75 -16.21 -14.79
N ILE A 2 -12.24 -15.58 -15.85
CA ILE A 2 -10.82 -15.27 -15.96
C ILE A 2 -10.55 -14.10 -15.02
N ASN A 3 -9.91 -14.35 -13.87
CA ASN A 3 -9.40 -13.27 -13.03
C ASN A 3 -8.24 -12.59 -13.76
N LYS A 4 -8.53 -11.51 -14.47
CA LYS A 4 -7.52 -10.64 -15.05
C LYS A 4 -6.78 -9.95 -13.92
N PHE A 5 -5.45 -9.97 -13.96
CA PHE A 5 -4.58 -9.31 -12.99
C PHE A 5 -3.45 -8.59 -13.72
N VAL A 6 -2.79 -7.66 -13.03
CA VAL A 6 -1.56 -7.00 -13.48
C VAL A 6 -0.48 -7.28 -12.45
N LYS A 7 0.72 -7.68 -12.89
CA LYS A 7 1.88 -7.79 -11.99
C LYS A 7 2.41 -6.40 -11.66
N LEU A 8 2.85 -6.17 -10.43
CA LEU A 8 3.47 -4.91 -10.04
C LEU A 8 4.70 -4.58 -10.93
N SER A 9 5.52 -5.57 -11.27
CA SER A 9 6.64 -5.43 -12.22
C SER A 9 6.24 -4.94 -13.62
N LYS A 10 4.99 -5.13 -14.05
CA LYS A 10 4.46 -4.55 -15.29
C LYS A 10 4.13 -3.06 -15.13
N LEU A 11 3.57 -2.67 -13.99
CA LEU A 11 3.28 -1.25 -13.71
C LEU A 11 4.56 -0.43 -13.59
N VAL A 12 5.54 -0.93 -12.83
CA VAL A 12 6.84 -0.27 -12.66
C VAL A 12 7.48 0.07 -14.00
N ARG A 13 7.51 -0.90 -14.94
CA ARG A 13 8.06 -0.67 -16.28
C ARG A 13 7.21 0.27 -17.14
N ALA A 14 5.89 0.20 -17.04
CA ALA A 14 4.99 1.00 -17.86
C ALA A 14 5.00 2.49 -17.48
N PHE A 15 5.22 2.78 -16.19
CA PHE A 15 5.18 4.13 -15.64
C PHE A 15 6.55 4.66 -15.19
N ASP A 16 7.61 3.89 -15.41
CA ASP A 16 8.98 4.23 -15.01
C ASP A 16 9.09 4.62 -13.53
N PHE A 17 8.51 3.79 -12.65
CA PHE A 17 8.54 4.06 -11.21
C PHE A 17 9.95 3.90 -10.65
N ASN A 18 10.36 4.86 -9.83
CA ASN A 18 11.57 4.73 -9.02
C ASN A 18 11.32 3.76 -7.85
N VAL A 19 11.87 2.55 -7.94
CA VAL A 19 11.68 1.51 -6.92
C VAL A 19 12.66 1.73 -5.77
N ILE A 20 12.13 2.07 -4.60
CA ILE A 20 12.93 2.24 -3.38
C ILE A 20 13.13 0.90 -2.64
N TYR A 21 12.17 -0.01 -2.74
CA TYR A 21 12.20 -1.33 -2.11
C TYR A 21 11.33 -2.32 -2.90
N GLU A 22 11.90 -3.48 -3.26
CA GLU A 22 11.25 -4.49 -4.11
C GLU A 22 10.37 -5.48 -3.33
N GLY A 23 10.45 -5.46 -2.00
CA GLY A 23 9.79 -6.46 -1.15
C GLY A 23 10.47 -7.82 -1.18
N LEU A 24 9.89 -8.79 -0.45
CA LEU A 24 10.35 -10.18 -0.46
C LEU A 24 9.88 -10.95 -1.71
N ASP A 25 8.84 -10.46 -2.38
CA ASP A 25 8.24 -11.05 -3.57
C ASP A 25 8.79 -10.47 -4.88
N ASN A 26 9.82 -9.63 -4.81
CA ASN A 26 10.54 -9.08 -5.96
C ASN A 26 9.59 -8.48 -7.03
N LEU A 27 8.63 -7.66 -6.60
CA LEU A 27 7.62 -7.01 -7.46
C LEU A 27 6.69 -7.97 -8.23
N GLU A 28 6.61 -9.24 -7.85
CA GLU A 28 5.76 -10.23 -8.53
C GLU A 28 4.30 -10.27 -8.00
N ARG A 29 3.97 -9.42 -7.02
CA ARG A 29 2.60 -9.28 -6.49
C ARG A 29 1.58 -9.03 -7.60
N LYS A 30 0.43 -9.69 -7.50
CA LYS A 30 -0.69 -9.55 -8.43
C LYS A 30 -1.67 -8.50 -7.93
N ILE A 31 -1.89 -7.48 -8.74
CA ILE A 31 -2.95 -6.48 -8.55
C ILE A 31 -4.18 -6.99 -9.27
N LEU A 32 -5.24 -7.23 -8.49
CA LEU A 32 -6.48 -7.88 -8.91
C LEU A 32 -7.60 -6.86 -9.13
N LEU A 33 -7.57 -5.73 -8.43
CA LEU A 33 -8.53 -4.64 -8.58
C LEU A 33 -7.89 -3.48 -9.34
N PRO A 34 -8.57 -2.89 -10.34
CA PRO A 34 -8.08 -1.73 -11.08
C PRO A 34 -8.28 -0.40 -10.32
N THR A 35 -8.48 -0.47 -8.99
CA THR A 35 -8.65 0.68 -8.12
C THR A 35 -7.37 1.01 -7.38
N VAL A 36 -7.27 2.26 -6.95
CA VAL A 36 -6.19 2.74 -6.08
C VAL A 36 -6.78 3.04 -4.72
N HIS A 37 -6.16 2.52 -3.67
CA HIS A 37 -6.57 2.73 -2.29
C HIS A 37 -5.77 3.84 -1.62
N ARG A 38 -6.45 4.76 -0.96
CA ARG A 38 -5.81 5.79 -0.13
C ARG A 38 -5.93 5.40 1.33
N VAL A 39 -4.77 5.21 1.97
CA VAL A 39 -4.67 4.52 3.27
C VAL A 39 -4.89 5.43 4.48
N GLY A 40 -5.63 6.52 4.31
CA GLY A 40 -5.80 7.54 5.35
C GLY A 40 -6.42 6.98 6.63
N ALA A 41 -7.49 6.19 6.50
CA ALA A 41 -8.20 5.62 7.65
C ALA A 41 -7.32 4.63 8.42
N GLU A 42 -6.61 3.76 7.71
CA GLU A 42 -5.70 2.75 8.26
C GLU A 42 -4.55 3.40 9.04
N LEU A 43 -4.01 4.50 8.52
CA LEU A 43 -2.97 5.27 9.19
C LEU A 43 -3.46 5.90 10.50
N THR A 44 -4.76 6.11 10.70
CA THR A 44 -5.31 6.57 11.99
C THR A 44 -5.44 5.46 13.04
N GLY A 45 -5.33 4.20 12.62
CA GLY A 45 -5.58 3.02 13.43
C GLY A 45 -6.95 2.38 13.20
N PHE A 46 -7.81 2.98 12.37
CA PHE A 46 -9.06 2.38 11.90
C PHE A 46 -8.76 1.41 10.76
N LEU A 47 -8.87 0.12 11.02
CA LEU A 47 -8.54 -0.90 10.03
C LEU A 47 -9.79 -1.42 9.35
N ILE A 48 -9.71 -1.49 8.02
CA ILE A 48 -10.68 -2.22 7.21
C ILE A 48 -10.26 -3.69 7.23
N GLU A 49 -11.06 -4.54 7.87
CA GLU A 49 -10.85 -6.00 7.83
C GLU A 49 -11.24 -6.54 6.45
N GLY A 50 -10.36 -7.35 5.85
CA GLY A 50 -10.66 -8.09 4.63
C GLY A 50 -9.52 -8.17 3.62
N ASP A 51 -9.59 -9.15 2.73
CA ASP A 51 -8.58 -9.40 1.69
C ASP A 51 -8.56 -8.34 0.58
N GLU A 52 -9.55 -7.43 0.55
CA GLU A 52 -9.68 -6.42 -0.50
C GLU A 52 -8.51 -5.44 -0.54
N LEU A 53 -7.90 -5.13 0.61
CA LEU A 53 -6.71 -4.28 0.68
C LEU A 53 -5.52 -4.92 -0.06
N ASN A 54 -5.35 -6.24 0.03
CA ASN A 54 -4.25 -6.97 -0.60
C ASN A 54 -4.41 -7.14 -2.12
N LYS A 55 -5.53 -6.70 -2.69
CA LYS A 55 -5.87 -6.84 -4.11
C LYS A 55 -5.63 -5.59 -4.94
N GLN A 56 -5.28 -4.46 -4.32
CA GLN A 56 -5.19 -3.14 -4.96
C GLN A 56 -3.87 -2.42 -4.65
N LEU A 57 -3.55 -1.41 -5.46
CA LEU A 57 -2.39 -0.56 -5.23
C LEU A 57 -2.72 0.48 -4.15
N HIS A 58 -1.88 0.59 -3.12
CA HIS A 58 -2.02 1.61 -2.09
C HIS A 58 -1.19 2.86 -2.45
N ILE A 59 -1.75 4.05 -2.22
CA ILE A 59 -1.06 5.32 -2.42
C ILE A 59 -1.04 6.11 -1.11
N LEU A 60 0.15 6.63 -0.78
CA LEU A 60 0.38 7.62 0.25
C LEU A 60 0.71 8.95 -0.46
N GLY A 61 -0.24 9.87 -0.45
CA GLY A 61 -0.08 11.20 -1.01
C GLY A 61 0.35 12.22 0.04
N THR A 62 0.25 13.50 -0.31
CA THR A 62 0.66 14.61 0.58
C THR A 62 -0.10 14.63 1.90
N GLU A 63 -1.40 14.35 1.89
CA GLU A 63 -2.22 14.39 3.11
C GLU A 63 -1.90 13.20 4.04
N GLU A 64 -1.69 12.01 3.49
CA GLU A 64 -1.25 10.85 4.26
C GLU A 64 0.12 11.08 4.89
N MET A 65 1.06 11.67 4.13
CA MET A 65 2.39 11.99 4.64
C MET A 65 2.36 13.07 5.73
N ARG A 66 1.61 14.16 5.52
CA ARG A 66 1.42 15.21 6.54
C ARG A 66 0.85 14.65 7.83
N TYR A 67 -0.13 13.75 7.72
CA TYR A 67 -0.70 13.09 8.88
C TYR A 67 0.35 12.27 9.63
N ILE A 68 1.06 11.38 8.93
CA ILE A 68 2.12 10.56 9.51
C ILE A 68 3.17 11.42 10.22
N ASP A 69 3.59 12.53 9.59
CA ASP A 69 4.60 13.44 10.12
C ASP A 69 4.13 14.23 11.34
N SER A 70 2.83 14.44 11.48
CA SER A 70 2.22 15.11 12.64
C SER A 70 2.17 14.24 13.90
N LEU A 71 2.37 12.93 13.77
CA LEU A 71 2.27 11.99 14.89
C LEU A 71 3.52 12.02 15.76
N ASP A 72 3.31 11.79 17.06
CA ASP A 72 4.40 11.45 17.97
C ASP A 72 5.22 10.27 17.41
N PRO A 73 6.57 10.30 17.50
CA PRO A 73 7.42 9.27 16.90
C PRO A 73 7.07 7.83 17.28
N GLU A 74 6.67 7.57 18.53
CA GLU A 74 6.31 6.22 18.98
C GLU A 74 4.94 5.81 18.46
N ILE A 75 3.98 6.75 18.41
CA ILE A 75 2.67 6.52 17.81
C ILE A 75 2.83 6.23 16.31
N ARG A 76 3.60 7.06 15.60
CA ARG A 76 3.92 6.89 14.17
C ARG A 76 4.48 5.50 13.89
N LYS A 77 5.51 5.11 14.66
CA LYS A 77 6.15 3.80 14.53
C LYS A 77 5.18 2.66 14.76
N SER A 78 4.37 2.75 15.82
CA SER A 78 3.35 1.75 16.14
C SER A 78 2.32 1.59 15.01
N ARG A 79 1.80 2.71 14.48
CA ARG A 79 0.80 2.70 13.42
C ARG A 79 1.33 2.21 12.09
N LEU A 80 2.52 2.65 11.67
CA LEU A 80 3.15 2.14 10.44
C LEU A 80 3.48 0.65 10.56
N LYS A 81 4.01 0.20 11.71
CA LYS A 81 4.25 -1.22 11.95
C LYS A 81 2.97 -2.05 11.84
N LYS A 82 1.87 -1.54 12.42
CA LYS A 82 0.56 -2.19 12.30
C LYS A 82 0.10 -2.23 10.85
N TYR A 83 0.15 -1.11 10.13
CA TYR A 83 -0.24 -1.02 8.72
C TYR A 83 0.54 -2.01 7.82
N PHE A 84 1.87 -2.04 7.95
CA PHE A 84 2.71 -2.96 7.16
C PHE A 84 2.65 -4.42 7.61
N SER A 85 2.05 -4.73 8.77
CA SER A 85 1.87 -6.11 9.24
C SER A 85 0.79 -6.90 8.49
N TYR A 86 -0.08 -6.22 7.74
CA TYR A 86 -1.19 -6.83 7.00
C TYR A 86 -0.81 -7.36 5.61
N ASN A 87 0.46 -7.65 5.38
CA ASN A 87 1.01 -8.01 4.06
C ASN A 87 1.38 -9.48 3.88
#